data_AF-A0A6B1HIB1-F1
#
_entry.id   AF-A0A6B1HIB1-F1
#
_cell.length_a   1.000
_cell.length_b   1.000
_cell.length_c   1.000
_cell.angle_alpha   90.00
_cell.angle_beta   90.00
_cell.angle_gamma   90.00
#
_symmetry.space_group_name_H-M   'P 1'
#
loop_
_entity.id
_entity.type
_entity.pdbx_description
1 polymer ?
#
loop_
_entity_poly.entity_id
_entity_poly.type
_entity_poly.pdbx_seq_one_letter_code
_entity_poly.pdbx_strand_id
1 'polypeptide(L)'
;MGDGLGEIAAGQAAGAFGLDEGLLLVTARDMESAAVDVEAAPPRLEMVSGRTGRAVPADEILDGAYWQRQTRGSAAFNRSVATLAGLGVEIVVEIGPQPVLAPKLAELWPGSADAPSATPTVLVSQTLDTAANEQDGAFVAAVAAGYEAGLSVSFPGLFAGEIRSRISLPGYPFQHRRHWISAPR
;
A
#
# COMPACT_ATOMS: atom_id res chain seq x y z
N MET A 1 10.87 -0.10 1.52
CA MET A 1 11.80 1.05 1.44
C MET A 1 13.11 0.60 2.09
N GLY A 2 14.17 0.38 1.30
CA GLY A 2 15.46 -0.08 1.82
C GLY A 2 16.52 -0.27 0.72
N ASP A 3 16.21 -1.06 -0.31
CA ASP A 3 17.20 -1.48 -1.33
C ASP A 3 16.73 -1.23 -2.78
N GLY A 4 15.97 -0.16 -3.02
CA GLY A 4 15.43 0.21 -4.34
C GLY A 4 14.26 -0.65 -4.86
N LEU A 5 14.16 -1.94 -4.49
CA LEU A 5 13.10 -2.85 -4.95
C LEU A 5 11.68 -2.33 -4.67
N GLY A 6 11.46 -1.79 -3.47
CA GLY A 6 10.15 -1.25 -3.10
C GLY A 6 9.76 -0.03 -3.93
N GLU A 7 10.73 0.76 -4.40
CA GLU A 7 10.47 1.90 -5.27
C GLU A 7 10.20 1.46 -6.70
N ILE A 8 10.90 0.42 -7.21
CA ILE A 8 10.61 -0.19 -8.52
C ILE A 8 9.19 -0.77 -8.53
N ALA A 9 8.81 -1.50 -7.48
CA ALA A 9 7.45 -2.02 -7.32
C ALA A 9 6.40 -0.90 -7.28
N ALA A 10 6.69 0.21 -6.59
CA ALA A 10 5.83 1.39 -6.58
C ALA A 10 5.71 2.03 -7.97
N GLY A 11 6.80 2.14 -8.73
CA GLY A 11 6.80 2.65 -10.11
C GLY A 11 5.96 1.78 -11.05
N GLN A 12 6.10 0.45 -10.94
CA GLN A 12 5.27 -0.48 -11.70
C GLN A 12 3.78 -0.37 -11.32
N ALA A 13 3.46 -0.30 -10.02
CA ALA A 13 2.09 -0.12 -9.55
C ALA A 13 1.49 1.23 -9.98
N ALA A 14 2.31 2.29 -10.07
CA ALA A 14 1.94 3.58 -10.61
C ALA A 14 1.82 3.58 -12.16
N GLY A 15 2.11 2.46 -12.82
CA GLY A 15 1.99 2.32 -14.28
C GLY A 15 3.06 3.07 -15.06
N ALA A 16 4.23 3.31 -14.45
CA ALA A 16 5.35 3.96 -15.12
C ALA A 16 6.05 3.05 -16.14
N PHE A 17 5.93 1.72 -15.97
CA PHE A 17 6.45 0.70 -16.88
C PHE A 17 5.76 -0.65 -16.61
N GLY A 18 5.96 -1.64 -17.50
CA GLY A 18 5.41 -2.98 -17.40
C GLY A 18 6.22 -3.93 -16.50
N LEU A 19 5.78 -5.20 -16.44
CA LEU A 19 6.43 -6.21 -15.61
C LEU A 19 7.86 -6.53 -16.11
N ASP A 20 8.03 -6.59 -17.42
CA ASP A 20 9.31 -6.95 -18.05
C ASP A 20 10.37 -5.89 -17.78
N GLU A 21 10.01 -4.61 -17.92
CA GLU A 21 10.86 -3.48 -17.57
C GLU A 21 11.18 -3.45 -16.07
N GLY A 22 10.19 -3.73 -15.23
CA GLY A 22 10.39 -3.82 -13.79
C GLY A 22 11.40 -4.91 -13.43
N LEU A 23 11.32 -6.08 -14.07
CA LEU A 23 12.26 -7.17 -13.85
C LEU A 23 13.66 -6.80 -14.34
N LEU A 24 13.77 -6.12 -15.49
CA LEU A 24 15.04 -5.58 -15.98
C LEU A 24 15.68 -4.63 -14.97
N LEU A 25 14.92 -3.67 -14.43
CA LEU A 25 15.39 -2.75 -13.39
C LEU A 25 15.86 -3.48 -12.12
N VAL A 26 15.12 -4.52 -11.70
CA VAL A 26 15.49 -5.34 -10.54
C VAL A 26 16.83 -6.06 -10.78
N THR A 27 17.05 -6.62 -11.96
CA THR A 27 18.31 -7.32 -12.27
C THR A 27 19.49 -6.38 -12.42
N ALA A 28 19.27 -5.19 -12.98
CA ALA A 28 20.31 -4.21 -13.24
C ALA A 28 20.73 -3.39 -12.01
N ARG A 29 19.94 -3.41 -10.93
CA ARG A 29 20.18 -2.56 -9.74
C ARG A 29 21.55 -2.75 -9.10
N ASP A 30 22.09 -3.97 -9.16
CA ASP A 30 23.37 -4.36 -8.57
C ASP A 30 24.54 -4.16 -9.55
N MET A 31 24.25 -3.72 -10.79
CA MET A 31 25.24 -3.49 -11.84
C MET A 31 25.61 -2.00 -11.89
N GLU A 32 26.88 -1.71 -11.61
CA GLU A 32 27.40 -0.34 -11.47
C GLU A 32 27.27 0.51 -12.76
N SER A 33 27.11 -0.14 -13.92
CA SER A 33 27.14 0.45 -15.26
C SER A 33 25.97 0.09 -16.19
N ALA A 34 24.92 -0.56 -15.68
CA ALA A 34 23.79 -0.92 -16.54
C ALA A 34 22.89 0.30 -16.78
N ALA A 35 23.09 0.98 -17.91
CA ALA A 35 22.04 1.80 -18.49
C ALA A 35 20.94 0.86 -18.96
N VAL A 36 19.84 0.78 -18.20
CA VAL A 36 18.66 0.01 -18.61
C VAL A 36 17.81 0.92 -19.45
N ASP A 37 17.61 0.54 -20.71
CA ASP A 37 16.61 1.16 -21.54
C ASP A 37 15.24 0.65 -21.08
N VAL A 38 14.44 1.55 -20.53
CA VAL A 38 13.11 1.26 -19.98
C VAL A 38 12.16 2.20 -20.69
N GLU A 39 11.12 1.63 -21.30
CA GLU A 39 10.01 2.43 -21.80
C GLU A 39 9.28 3.03 -20.59
N ALA A 40 9.58 4.30 -20.32
CA ALA A 40 9.15 4.99 -19.12
C ALA A 40 7.99 5.96 -19.43
N ALA A 41 7.01 5.95 -18.54
CA ALA A 41 5.91 6.89 -18.52
C ALA A 41 5.88 7.65 -17.18
N PRO A 42 5.25 8.83 -17.14
CA PRO A 42 4.95 9.48 -15.88
C PRO A 42 4.04 8.62 -15.00
N PRO A 43 4.17 8.70 -13.67
CA PRO A 43 3.36 7.90 -12.77
C PRO A 43 1.89 8.32 -12.83
N ARG A 44 0.99 7.35 -12.93
CA ARG A 44 -0.48 7.57 -12.94
C ARG A 44 -1.09 7.60 -11.54
N LEU A 45 -0.32 7.19 -10.54
CA LEU A 45 -0.65 7.28 -9.12
C LEU A 45 0.38 8.17 -8.43
N GLU A 46 -0.05 8.89 -7.39
CA GLU A 46 0.87 9.70 -6.61
C GLU A 46 1.93 8.82 -5.94
N MET A 47 3.19 9.13 -6.20
CA MET A 47 4.33 8.35 -5.74
C MET A 47 5.22 9.22 -4.85
N VAL A 48 5.63 8.71 -3.69
CA VAL A 48 6.63 9.36 -2.82
C VAL A 48 7.97 8.64 -3.01
N SER A 49 8.99 9.37 -3.46
CA SER A 49 10.30 8.76 -3.71
C SER A 49 10.95 8.33 -2.39
N GLY A 50 11.41 7.08 -2.34
CA GLY A 50 12.05 6.50 -1.15
C GLY A 50 13.38 7.16 -0.81
N ARG A 51 14.08 7.74 -1.78
CA ARG A 51 15.35 8.45 -1.58
C ARG A 51 15.19 9.90 -1.15
N THR A 52 14.25 10.64 -1.74
CA THR A 52 14.07 12.07 -1.41
C THR A 52 13.08 12.30 -0.30
N GLY A 53 12.14 11.36 -0.12
CA GLY A 53 11.00 11.45 0.78
C GLY A 53 9.95 12.47 0.34
N ARG A 54 9.96 12.90 -0.92
CA ARG A 54 9.03 13.89 -1.49
C ARG A 54 8.13 13.23 -2.53
N ALA A 55 6.95 13.80 -2.72
CA ALA A 55 6.08 13.46 -3.85
C ALA A 55 6.86 13.66 -5.16
N VAL A 56 6.77 12.67 -6.04
CA VAL A 56 7.33 12.70 -7.38
C VAL A 56 6.39 13.53 -8.26
N PRO A 57 6.90 14.49 -9.06
CA PRO A 57 6.06 15.25 -9.98
C PRO A 57 5.28 14.33 -10.92
N ALA A 58 4.02 14.69 -11.21
CA ALA A 58 3.14 13.89 -12.05
C ALA A 58 3.61 13.80 -13.52
N ASP A 59 4.50 14.71 -13.94
CA ASP A 59 5.14 14.78 -15.25
C ASP A 59 6.58 14.25 -15.25
N GLU A 60 7.10 13.78 -14.11
CA GLU A 60 8.44 13.18 -14.02
C GLU A 60 8.46 11.86 -14.80
N ILE A 61 9.36 11.78 -15.78
CA ILE A 61 9.60 10.54 -16.51
C ILE A 61 10.50 9.64 -15.66
N LEU A 62 10.00 8.45 -15.31
CA LEU A 62 10.74 7.48 -14.49
C LEU A 62 11.67 6.61 -15.36
N ASP A 63 12.58 7.26 -16.09
CA ASP A 63 13.53 6.63 -17.00
C ASP A 63 14.67 5.88 -16.28
N GLY A 64 15.54 5.22 -17.05
CA GLY A 64 16.72 4.53 -16.49
C GLY A 64 17.62 5.44 -15.64
N ALA A 65 17.70 6.74 -15.96
CA ALA A 65 18.47 7.69 -15.17
C ALA A 65 17.80 7.99 -13.81
N TYR A 66 16.47 8.05 -13.75
CA TYR A 66 15.72 8.11 -12.48
C TYR A 66 16.10 6.92 -11.60
N TRP A 67 15.99 5.70 -12.13
CA TRP A 67 16.25 4.48 -11.36
C TRP A 67 17.71 4.35 -10.93
N GLN A 68 18.66 4.76 -11.78
CA GLN A 68 20.08 4.82 -11.40
C GLN A 68 20.33 5.81 -10.25
N ARG A 69 19.60 6.93 -10.18
CA ARG A 69 19.67 7.83 -9.02
C ARG A 69 19.05 7.19 -7.78
N GLN A 70 18.03 6.35 -7.92
CA GLN A 70 17.37 5.68 -6.79
C GLN A 70 18.21 4.57 -6.17
N THR A 71 19.00 3.84 -6.96
CA THR A 71 19.94 2.83 -6.43
C THR A 71 21.11 3.47 -5.68
N ARG A 72 21.37 4.76 -5.91
CA ARG A 72 22.48 5.52 -5.30
C ARG A 72 21.98 6.42 -4.18
N GLY A 73 22.12 5.96 -2.94
CA GLY A 73 21.94 6.79 -1.75
C GLY A 73 21.10 6.13 -0.66
N SER A 74 21.03 6.78 0.49
CA SER A 74 20.26 6.29 1.63
C SER A 74 18.77 6.60 1.47
N ALA A 75 17.92 5.68 1.93
CA ALA A 75 16.48 5.91 2.01
C ALA A 75 16.14 7.02 3.01
N ALA A 76 15.25 7.94 2.62
CA ALA A 76 14.75 9.04 3.44
C ALA A 76 13.39 8.70 4.08
N PHE A 77 13.33 7.54 4.75
CA PHE A 77 12.08 6.96 5.26
C PHE A 77 11.28 7.93 6.16
N ASN A 78 11.94 8.63 7.09
CA ASN A 78 11.30 9.62 7.96
C ASN A 78 10.61 10.76 7.18
N ARG A 79 11.24 11.24 6.10
CA ARG A 79 10.66 12.26 5.22
C ARG A 79 9.49 11.70 4.44
N SER A 80 9.58 10.46 3.96
CA SER A 80 8.45 9.80 3.30
C SER A 80 7.24 9.70 4.23
N VAL A 81 7.44 9.31 5.50
CA VAL A 81 6.36 9.24 6.50
C VAL A 81 5.73 10.62 6.73
N ALA A 82 6.54 11.67 6.90
CA ALA A 82 6.03 13.03 7.04
C ALA A 82 5.24 13.50 5.81
N THR A 83 5.70 13.15 4.60
CA THR A 83 4.99 13.47 3.36
C THR A 83 3.66 12.72 3.27
N LEU A 84 3.63 11.41 3.55
CA LEU A 84 2.39 10.62 3.55
C LEU A 84 1.37 11.17 4.54
N ALA A 85 1.80 11.55 5.74
CA ALA A 85 0.94 12.20 6.73
C ALA A 85 0.44 13.57 6.24
N GLY A 86 1.29 14.37 5.61
CA GLY A 86 0.92 15.66 5.02
C GLY A 86 -0.06 15.54 3.85
N LEU A 87 -0.08 14.40 3.15
CA LEU A 87 -1.06 14.06 2.12
C LEU A 87 -2.38 13.52 2.68
N GLY A 88 -2.50 13.36 4.02
CA GLY A 88 -3.72 12.87 4.65
C GLY A 88 -3.96 11.36 4.47
N VAL A 89 -2.89 10.56 4.34
CA VAL A 89 -3.01 9.10 4.25
C VAL A 89 -3.51 8.53 5.59
N GLU A 90 -4.65 7.84 5.56
CA GLU A 90 -5.29 7.25 6.75
C GLU A 90 -5.00 5.75 6.91
N ILE A 91 -4.66 5.07 5.81
CA ILE A 91 -4.41 3.63 5.77
C ILE A 91 -3.11 3.38 5.00
N VAL A 92 -2.20 2.62 5.60
CA VAL A 92 -0.93 2.23 5.00
C VAL A 92 -0.87 0.72 4.91
N VAL A 93 -0.61 0.20 3.72
CA VAL A 93 -0.40 -1.24 3.49
C VAL A 93 1.08 -1.49 3.23
N GLU A 94 1.75 -2.19 4.15
CA GLU A 94 3.10 -2.71 3.92
C GLU A 94 3.01 -3.94 3.03
N ILE A 95 3.56 -3.82 1.82
CA ILE A 95 3.65 -4.92 0.87
C ILE A 95 5.03 -5.54 0.97
N GLY A 96 5.10 -6.77 1.46
CA GLY A 96 6.35 -7.50 1.59
C GLY A 96 6.20 -8.78 2.40
N PRO A 97 7.22 -9.65 2.37
CA PRO A 97 7.20 -10.95 3.04
C PRO A 97 7.31 -10.84 4.58
N GLN A 98 7.81 -9.73 5.11
CA GLN A 98 7.98 -9.50 6.54
C GLN A 98 7.65 -8.05 6.89
N PRO A 99 6.97 -7.79 8.02
CA PRO A 99 6.64 -6.44 8.47
C PRO A 99 7.83 -5.75 9.13
N VAL A 100 8.61 -5.00 8.35
CA VAL A 100 9.78 -4.25 8.83
C VAL A 100 9.54 -2.74 8.87
N LEU A 101 8.55 -2.24 8.11
CA LEU A 101 8.22 -0.82 8.03
C LEU A 101 7.11 -0.44 8.99
N ALA A 102 6.15 -1.34 9.27
CA ALA A 102 5.00 -1.07 10.12
C ALA A 102 5.37 -0.57 11.53
N PRO A 103 6.34 -1.19 12.26
CA PRO A 103 6.77 -0.66 13.56
C PRO A 103 7.39 0.75 13.43
N LYS A 104 8.19 0.98 12.39
CA LYS A 104 8.86 2.26 12.16
C LYS A 104 7.87 3.36 11.76
N LEU A 105 6.81 3.02 11.02
CA LEU A 105 5.73 3.93 10.69
C LEU A 105 5.04 4.44 11.94
N ALA A 106 4.72 3.54 12.87
CA ALA A 106 4.06 3.91 14.14
C ALA A 106 4.94 4.85 14.99
N GLU A 107 6.26 4.66 14.99
CA GLU A 107 7.20 5.53 15.71
C GLU A 107 7.38 6.90 15.06
N LEU A 108 7.37 6.96 13.72
CA LEU A 108 7.71 8.18 12.97
C LEU A 108 6.50 9.00 12.52
N TRP A 109 5.28 8.48 12.67
CA TRP A 109 4.09 9.20 12.24
C TRP A 109 3.95 10.51 13.02
N PRO A 110 3.89 11.67 12.35
CA PRO A 110 3.81 12.94 13.04
C PRO A 110 2.48 13.05 13.79
N GLY A 111 2.56 13.12 15.12
CA GLY A 111 1.44 13.56 15.96
C GLY A 111 1.29 15.08 15.86
N SER A 112 0.06 15.58 15.72
CA SER A 112 -0.23 17.02 15.74
C SER A 112 -1.09 17.38 16.96
N ALA A 113 -0.80 18.53 17.56
CA ALA A 113 -1.61 19.13 18.61
C ALA A 113 -2.85 19.87 18.06
N ASP A 114 -2.82 20.29 16.79
CA ASP A 114 -3.84 21.15 16.15
C ASP A 114 -4.77 20.40 15.18
N ALA A 115 -4.45 19.14 14.91
CA ALA A 115 -5.34 18.19 14.26
C ALA A 115 -5.01 16.82 14.83
N PRO A 116 -5.97 16.04 15.35
CA PRO A 116 -5.73 14.64 15.62
C PRO A 116 -5.53 13.96 14.27
N SER A 117 -4.32 14.01 13.72
CA SER A 117 -3.89 13.06 12.70
C SER A 117 -3.93 11.72 13.41
N ALA A 118 -5.07 11.04 13.27
CA ALA A 118 -5.22 9.70 13.77
C ALA A 118 -4.04 8.91 13.19
N THR A 119 -3.28 8.25 14.07
CA THR A 119 -2.27 7.28 13.64
C THR A 119 -2.90 6.41 12.55
N PRO A 120 -2.24 6.24 11.40
CA PRO A 120 -2.86 5.57 10.28
C PRO A 120 -3.11 4.12 10.67
N THR A 121 -4.13 3.52 10.08
CA THR A 121 -4.28 2.08 10.16
C THR A 121 -3.16 1.45 9.35
N VAL A 122 -2.26 0.72 10.00
CA VAL A 122 -1.16 0.02 9.32
C VAL A 122 -1.51 -1.45 9.14
N LEU A 123 -1.55 -1.89 7.89
CA LEU A 123 -1.85 -3.25 7.47
C LEU A 123 -0.59 -3.89 6.88
N VAL A 124 -0.44 -5.19 7.07
CA VAL A 124 0.70 -5.96 6.54
C VAL A 124 0.15 -6.99 5.57
N SER A 125 0.60 -6.99 4.32
CA SER A 125 0.04 -7.88 3.29
C SER A 125 0.38 -9.35 3.53
N GLN A 126 1.57 -9.62 4.08
CA GLN A 126 2.06 -10.97 4.34
C GLN A 126 2.97 -10.98 5.56
N THR A 127 2.91 -12.06 6.31
CA THR A 127 3.89 -12.40 7.34
C THR A 127 4.42 -13.77 7.01
N LEU A 128 5.71 -13.89 6.66
CA LEU A 128 6.42 -15.16 6.66
C LEU A 128 6.59 -15.60 8.11
N ASP A 129 5.54 -16.15 8.71
CA ASP A 129 5.69 -16.93 9.91
C ASP A 129 6.21 -18.31 9.50
N THR A 130 7.52 -18.54 9.68
CA THR A 130 8.16 -19.82 9.39
C THR A 130 7.69 -20.94 10.34
N ALA A 131 6.97 -20.62 11.42
CA ALA A 131 6.49 -21.59 12.40
C ALA A 131 5.05 -22.07 12.14
N ALA A 132 4.26 -21.34 11.34
CA ALA A 132 2.88 -21.67 11.06
C ALA A 132 2.68 -21.96 9.57
N ASN A 133 2.22 -23.17 9.23
CA ASN A 133 1.70 -23.54 7.90
C ASN A 133 0.40 -22.77 7.52
N GLU A 134 0.16 -21.60 8.12
CA GLU A 134 -1.03 -20.75 7.95
C GLU A 134 -0.79 -19.60 6.96
N GLN A 135 0.10 -19.82 5.99
CA GLN A 135 0.42 -18.85 4.93
C GLN A 135 -0.85 -18.39 4.17
N ASP A 136 -1.85 -19.27 4.04
CA ASP A 136 -3.10 -18.97 3.32
C ASP A 136 -4.00 -17.95 4.05
N GLY A 137 -3.88 -17.80 5.37
CA GLY A 137 -4.75 -16.94 6.17
C GLY A 137 -4.31 -15.48 6.27
N ALA A 138 -3.00 -15.22 6.19
CA ALA A 138 -2.43 -13.90 6.50
C ALA A 138 -2.93 -12.81 5.53
N PHE A 139 -2.97 -13.10 4.24
CA PHE A 139 -3.48 -12.15 3.25
C PHE A 139 -4.97 -11.87 3.43
N VAL A 140 -5.79 -12.91 3.66
CA VAL A 140 -7.23 -12.75 3.91
C VAL A 140 -7.48 -11.94 5.18
N ALA A 141 -6.69 -12.16 6.22
CA ALA A 141 -6.75 -11.37 7.45
C ALA A 141 -6.39 -9.90 7.21
N ALA A 142 -5.37 -9.62 6.38
CA ALA A 142 -5.02 -8.25 5.99
C ALA A 142 -6.15 -7.57 5.19
N VAL A 143 -6.79 -8.30 4.27
CA VAL A 143 -7.95 -7.79 3.52
C VAL A 143 -9.14 -7.54 4.44
N ALA A 144 -9.39 -8.41 5.42
CA ALA A 144 -10.45 -8.22 6.41
C ALA A 144 -10.19 -6.97 7.28
N ALA A 145 -8.98 -6.80 7.80
CA ALA A 145 -8.59 -5.61 8.54
C ALA A 145 -8.70 -4.33 7.70
N GLY A 146 -8.38 -4.40 6.40
CA GLY A 146 -8.62 -3.32 5.45
C GLY A 146 -10.09 -2.98 5.28
N TYR A 147 -10.95 -3.99 5.14
CA TYR A 147 -12.39 -3.80 5.04
C TYR A 147 -12.97 -3.17 6.31
N GLU A 148 -12.54 -3.61 7.50
CA GLU A 148 -12.92 -3.03 8.79
C GLU A 148 -12.45 -1.57 8.95
N ALA A 149 -11.29 -1.25 8.37
CA ALA A 149 -10.76 0.12 8.31
C ALA A 149 -11.44 1.01 7.26
N GLY A 150 -12.36 0.48 6.45
CA GLY A 150 -13.13 1.23 5.46
C GLY A 150 -12.61 1.15 4.02
N LEU A 151 -11.60 0.31 3.73
CA LEU A 151 -11.20 0.05 2.36
C LEU A 151 -12.31 -0.67 1.58
N SER A 152 -12.55 -0.21 0.35
CA SER A 152 -13.46 -0.88 -0.56
C SER A 152 -12.80 -2.14 -1.12
N VAL A 153 -13.27 -3.31 -0.69
CA VAL A 153 -12.77 -4.61 -1.17
C VAL A 153 -13.64 -5.13 -2.31
N SER A 154 -13.00 -5.47 -3.43
CA SER A 154 -13.64 -6.24 -4.49
C SER A 154 -13.66 -7.72 -4.14
N PHE A 155 -14.74 -8.19 -3.50
CA PHE A 155 -14.93 -9.63 -3.22
C PHE A 155 -14.88 -10.52 -4.47
N PRO A 156 -15.42 -10.11 -5.64
CA PRO A 156 -15.23 -10.88 -6.87
C PRO A 156 -13.76 -11.02 -7.28
N GLY A 157 -12.94 -10.00 -7.03
CA GLY A 157 -11.50 -10.04 -7.27
C GLY A 157 -10.77 -10.94 -6.27
N LEU A 158 -11.15 -10.91 -4.99
CA LEU A 158 -10.56 -11.72 -3.93
C LEU A 158 -10.72 -13.23 -4.18
N PHE A 159 -11.87 -13.64 -4.75
CA PHE A 159 -12.18 -15.03 -5.07
C PHE A 159 -12.13 -15.32 -6.58
N ALA A 160 -11.33 -14.54 -7.33
CA ALA A 160 -11.21 -14.72 -8.77
C ALA A 160 -10.66 -16.11 -9.11
N GLY A 161 -11.29 -16.78 -10.09
CA GLY A 161 -10.92 -18.15 -10.48
C GLY A 161 -11.60 -19.26 -9.67
N GLU A 162 -12.37 -18.91 -8.64
CA GLU A 162 -13.10 -19.88 -7.83
C GLU A 162 -14.57 -20.01 -8.23
N ILE A 163 -15.13 -21.22 -8.13
CA ILE A 163 -16.57 -21.46 -8.28
C ILE A 163 -17.20 -21.44 -6.89
N ARG A 164 -17.95 -20.36 -6.59
CA ARG A 164 -18.61 -20.17 -5.30
C ARG A 164 -20.14 -20.25 -5.46
N SER A 165 -20.81 -20.88 -4.50
CA SER A 165 -22.28 -20.99 -4.46
C SER A 165 -22.87 -19.98 -3.46
N ARG A 166 -23.98 -19.34 -3.83
CA ARG A 166 -24.75 -18.51 -2.89
C ARG A 166 -25.48 -19.41 -1.92
N ILE A 167 -25.33 -19.14 -0.63
CA ILE A 167 -26.07 -19.83 0.44
C ILE A 167 -27.07 -18.88 1.09
N SER A 168 -28.17 -19.42 1.62
CA SER A 168 -29.10 -18.64 2.43
C SER A 168 -28.48 -18.35 3.79
N LEU A 169 -28.49 -17.09 4.20
CA LEU A 169 -28.04 -16.65 5.52
C LEU A 169 -29.24 -16.07 6.29
N PRO A 170 -29.19 -16.04 7.64
CA PRO A 170 -30.17 -15.32 8.43
C PRO A 170 -30.33 -13.88 7.93
N GLY A 171 -31.55 -13.34 7.99
CA GLY A 171 -31.81 -11.94 7.68
C GLY A 171 -31.03 -10.99 8.59
N TYR A 172 -30.87 -9.74 8.17
CA TYR A 172 -30.16 -8.74 8.96
C TYR A 172 -30.82 -8.57 10.35
N PRO A 173 -30.06 -8.69 11.45
CA PRO A 173 -30.62 -8.59 12.80
C PRO A 173 -30.86 -7.12 13.17
N PHE A 174 -31.94 -6.53 12.64
CA PHE A 174 -32.31 -5.15 12.91
C PHE A 174 -32.46 -4.90 14.42
N GLN A 175 -31.89 -3.79 14.90
CA GLN A 175 -32.06 -3.33 16.28
C GLN A 175 -33.37 -2.54 16.40
N HIS A 176 -34.45 -3.22 16.76
CA HIS A 176 -35.80 -2.65 16.72
C HIS A 176 -36.04 -1.62 17.81
N ARG A 177 -36.66 -0.50 17.44
CA ARG A 177 -37.27 0.46 18.36
C ARG A 177 -38.71 0.69 17.95
N ARG A 178 -39.60 0.82 18.94
CA ARG A 178 -41.01 1.09 18.69
C ARG A 178 -41.19 2.57 18.33
N HIS A 179 -41.59 2.83 17.10
CA HIS A 179 -41.97 4.17 16.63
C HIS A 179 -43.46 4.20 16.37
N TRP A 180 -44.19 5.09 17.07
CA TRP A 180 -45.62 5.29 16.90
C TRP A 180 -45.97 6.76 17.05
N ILE A 181 -46.81 7.29 16.15
CA ILE A 181 -47.37 8.64 16.28
C ILE A 181 -48.70 8.51 17.04
N SER A 182 -48.75 9.05 18.25
CA SER A 182 -50.00 9.11 19.02
C SER A 182 -50.96 10.11 18.36
N ALA A 183 -52.25 9.77 18.33
CA ALA A 183 -53.27 10.70 17.85
C ALA A 183 -53.23 12.02 18.65
N PRO A 184 -53.42 13.18 17.99
CA PRO A 184 -53.52 14.45 18.70
C PRO A 184 -54.70 14.38 19.69
N ARG A 185 -54.47 14.88 20.91
CA ARG A 185 -55.53 15.04 21.92
C ARG A 185 -56.49 16.15 21.54
#